data_AF-A0A2N1NAX3-F1
#
_entry.id   AF-A0A2N1NAX3-F1
#
_cell.length_a   1.000
_cell.length_b   1.000
_cell.length_c   1.000
_cell.angle_alpha   90.00
_cell.angle_beta   90.00
_cell.angle_gamma   90.00
#
_symmetry.space_group_name_H-M   'P 1'
#
loop_
_entity.id
_entity.type
_entity.pdbx_description
1 polymer ?
#
loop_
_entity_poly.entity_id
_entity_poly.type
_entity_poly.pdbx_seq_one_letter_code
_entity_poly.pdbx_strand_id
1 'polypeptide(L)'
;MSQLFSGLSQDFSRLLKDADDYNVIIEVGEGSNMKKFHAHSVILRARSPYFHSALSSEWSRKENGCIVFKQLGVLPSIFRILIKYIYSGTIILDEHQGNDLFEILAAADQFLLYELLEYLQFYIIQNRPDWIKRNLVKILHSAVKQKSYQKLQNFCNKLITENARILFEAKDFNSVSENVLVSVLQRDDLGLQEVEIWNKVIQWGIANTSNLKGNVTSWNKEDFMFLERTMHRVIPLLRLFQMSPADYCHKVRPYKQLFPKNLQEDLLCYYLANDQPKSANILPPRVSPIKIDSTIIGPQHTALIARWLDNEPTIRHGIQYNFTLLFRASRDGYSINALKQQCACKGPTILVLKLRDSGQLIGGYNPIGWKSVKFGRGRGTTESFIFTLGDGTSPYDARISRIAYDNCDTEIDDLIWIGPKFGKGPDLWVRMNADQSGEARKGTYESSILETEGRFRWIECEIFSLMKK
;
A
#
# COMPACT_ATOMS: atom_id res chain seq x y z
N MET A 1 -44.41 4.68 10.37
CA MET A 1 -44.85 4.93 8.98
C MET A 1 -44.52 3.67 8.17
N SER A 2 -45.50 3.04 7.53
CA SER A 2 -45.28 1.83 6.72
C SER A 2 -44.82 2.22 5.32
N GLN A 3 -43.83 1.52 4.77
CA GLN A 3 -43.25 1.78 3.44
C GLN A 3 -43.77 0.75 2.43
N LEU A 4 -44.50 1.19 1.41
CA LEU A 4 -45.13 0.34 0.37
C LEU A 4 -44.45 0.50 -1.00
N PHE A 5 -43.12 0.54 -1.03
CA PHE A 5 -42.36 0.86 -2.25
C PHE A 5 -42.34 -0.27 -3.30
N SER A 6 -42.58 -1.53 -2.90
CA SER A 6 -42.55 -2.67 -3.83
C SER A 6 -43.67 -2.61 -4.87
N GLY A 7 -44.90 -2.25 -4.46
CA GLY A 7 -46.03 -2.05 -5.38
C GLY A 7 -45.74 -0.92 -6.37
N LEU A 8 -45.33 0.25 -5.87
CA LEU A 8 -44.95 1.41 -6.69
C LEU A 8 -43.86 1.07 -7.72
N SER A 9 -42.82 0.34 -7.29
CA SER A 9 -41.73 -0.14 -8.15
C SER A 9 -42.24 -1.05 -9.28
N GLN A 10 -43.15 -1.98 -8.97
CA GLN A 10 -43.74 -2.87 -9.97
C GLN A 10 -44.62 -2.10 -10.96
N ASP A 11 -45.37 -1.11 -10.48
CA ASP A 11 -46.24 -0.29 -11.34
C ASP A 11 -45.41 0.53 -12.34
N PHE A 12 -44.33 1.19 -11.90
CA PHE A 12 -43.40 1.84 -12.83
C PHE A 12 -42.69 0.84 -13.77
N SER A 13 -42.34 -0.34 -13.29
CA SER A 13 -41.75 -1.37 -14.15
C SER A 13 -42.66 -1.81 -15.30
N ARG A 14 -43.99 -1.78 -15.10
CA ARG A 14 -44.97 -2.09 -16.16
C ARG A 14 -45.00 -1.02 -17.25
N LEU A 15 -44.87 0.26 -16.89
CA LEU A 15 -44.76 1.36 -17.87
C LEU A 15 -43.62 1.14 -18.87
N LEU A 16 -42.52 0.50 -18.45
CA LEU A 16 -41.40 0.21 -19.35
C LEU A 16 -41.67 -0.98 -20.28
N LYS A 17 -42.50 -1.96 -19.87
CA LYS A 17 -42.77 -3.18 -20.67
C LYS A 17 -43.85 -2.95 -21.71
N ASP A 18 -44.94 -2.30 -21.29
CA ASP A 18 -46.17 -2.13 -22.06
C ASP A 18 -46.40 -0.63 -22.33
N ALA A 19 -45.36 0.08 -22.77
CA ALA A 19 -45.39 1.52 -22.92
C ALA A 19 -46.34 1.94 -24.05
N ASP A 20 -47.49 2.52 -23.71
CA ASP A 20 -48.45 3.11 -24.65
C ASP A 20 -48.37 4.66 -24.69
N ASP A 21 -47.66 5.29 -23.76
CA ASP A 21 -47.50 6.75 -23.61
C ASP A 21 -46.04 7.25 -23.59
N TYR A 22 -45.10 6.48 -24.15
CA TYR A 22 -43.69 6.87 -24.19
C TYR A 22 -43.46 8.18 -24.98
N ASN A 23 -42.53 9.00 -24.50
CA ASN A 23 -42.14 10.25 -25.17
C ASN A 23 -40.63 10.36 -25.47
N VAL A 24 -39.87 9.28 -25.19
CA VAL A 24 -38.44 9.17 -25.50
C VAL A 24 -38.16 7.85 -26.22
N ILE A 25 -37.34 7.91 -27.27
CA ILE A 25 -36.76 6.75 -27.94
C ILE A 25 -35.23 6.83 -27.82
N ILE A 26 -34.63 5.81 -27.20
CA ILE A 26 -33.19 5.72 -26.99
C ILE A 26 -32.62 4.68 -27.95
N GLU A 27 -31.77 5.12 -28.86
CA GLU A 27 -31.07 4.26 -29.82
C GLU A 27 -29.73 3.85 -29.22
N VAL A 28 -29.60 2.60 -28.76
CA VAL A 28 -28.40 2.09 -28.09
C VAL A 28 -27.65 1.11 -28.98
N GLY A 29 -26.34 1.28 -29.10
CA GLY A 29 -25.47 0.41 -29.90
C GLY A 29 -25.24 0.93 -31.32
N GLU A 30 -24.52 0.14 -32.11
CA GLU A 30 -24.10 0.52 -33.47
C GLU A 30 -24.35 -0.60 -34.49
N GLY A 31 -24.54 -0.21 -35.75
CA GLY A 31 -24.75 -1.13 -36.87
C GLY A 31 -25.94 -2.07 -36.65
N SER A 32 -25.74 -3.35 -36.95
CA SER A 32 -26.74 -4.41 -36.79
C SER A 32 -27.12 -4.72 -35.34
N ASN A 33 -26.33 -4.26 -34.36
CA ASN A 33 -26.59 -4.49 -32.93
C ASN A 33 -27.39 -3.36 -32.28
N MET A 34 -27.75 -2.30 -33.03
CA MET A 34 -28.53 -1.19 -32.48
C MET A 34 -29.93 -1.65 -32.05
N LYS A 35 -30.36 -1.24 -30.85
CA LYS A 35 -31.74 -1.46 -30.36
C LYS A 35 -32.38 -0.14 -29.94
N LYS A 36 -33.70 -0.07 -30.14
CA LYS A 36 -34.53 1.05 -29.69
C LYS A 36 -35.18 0.71 -28.35
N PHE A 37 -35.14 1.66 -27.43
CA PHE A 37 -35.79 1.57 -26.13
C PHE A 37 -36.79 2.71 -25.99
N HIS A 38 -38.05 2.36 -25.70
CA HIS A 38 -39.13 3.31 -25.44
C HIS A 38 -39.15 3.66 -23.96
N ALA A 39 -39.24 4.96 -23.63
CA ALA A 39 -39.13 5.44 -22.27
C ALA A 39 -39.84 6.78 -22.02
N HIS A 40 -39.91 7.16 -20.73
CA HIS A 40 -40.56 8.36 -20.22
C HIS A 40 -39.50 9.33 -19.71
N SER A 41 -39.44 10.52 -20.30
CA SER A 41 -38.48 11.56 -19.96
C SER A 41 -38.52 11.93 -18.48
N VAL A 42 -39.71 12.04 -17.87
CA VAL A 42 -39.85 12.43 -16.46
C VAL A 42 -39.16 11.45 -15.51
N ILE A 43 -39.28 10.14 -15.76
CA ILE A 43 -38.65 9.09 -14.93
C ILE A 43 -37.13 9.13 -15.11
N LEU A 44 -36.66 9.19 -16.37
CA LEU A 44 -35.23 9.25 -16.68
C LEU A 44 -34.55 10.47 -16.04
N ARG A 45 -35.14 11.65 -16.20
CA ARG A 45 -34.62 12.92 -15.67
C ARG A 45 -34.66 13.00 -14.14
N ALA A 46 -35.60 12.30 -13.51
CA ALA A 46 -35.70 12.24 -12.05
C ALA A 46 -34.65 11.30 -11.43
N ARG A 47 -34.27 10.23 -12.13
CA ARG A 47 -33.37 9.18 -11.61
C ARG A 47 -31.91 9.33 -12.04
N SER A 48 -31.63 10.16 -13.04
CA SER A 48 -30.29 10.31 -13.61
C SER A 48 -30.02 11.77 -14.00
N PRO A 49 -29.00 12.42 -13.40
CA PRO A 49 -28.53 13.72 -13.84
C PRO A 49 -28.09 13.73 -15.30
N TYR A 50 -27.52 12.62 -15.78
CA TYR A 50 -27.14 12.47 -17.19
C TYR A 50 -28.36 12.60 -18.10
N PHE A 51 -29.44 11.86 -17.84
CA PHE A 51 -30.66 11.99 -18.65
C PHE A 51 -31.38 13.31 -18.42
N HIS A 52 -31.23 13.94 -17.24
CA HIS A 52 -31.70 15.31 -17.02
C HIS A 52 -31.14 16.28 -18.05
N SER A 53 -29.82 16.24 -18.27
CA SER A 53 -29.13 17.09 -19.24
C SER A 53 -29.29 16.60 -20.68
N ALA A 54 -29.17 15.29 -20.93
CA ALA A 54 -29.23 14.74 -22.29
C ALA A 54 -30.60 14.96 -22.97
N LEU A 55 -31.67 15.11 -22.17
CA LEU A 55 -33.03 15.35 -22.69
C LEU A 55 -33.41 16.84 -22.71
N SER A 56 -32.53 17.76 -22.28
CA SER A 56 -32.85 19.19 -22.16
C SER A 56 -32.42 20.04 -23.36
N SER A 57 -32.85 19.65 -24.57
CA SER A 57 -32.81 20.42 -25.84
C SER A 57 -31.54 20.45 -26.70
N GLU A 58 -30.34 20.21 -26.17
CA GLU A 58 -29.10 20.29 -27.00
C GLU A 58 -28.69 18.95 -27.65
N TRP A 59 -29.14 17.81 -27.13
CA TRP A 59 -28.60 16.47 -27.48
C TRP A 59 -29.61 15.53 -28.15
N SER A 60 -30.81 16.04 -28.43
CA SER A 60 -31.93 15.21 -28.88
C SER A 60 -32.61 15.81 -30.10
N ARG A 61 -33.00 14.96 -31.05
CA ARG A 61 -33.89 15.35 -32.16
C ARG A 61 -35.34 15.03 -31.79
N LYS A 62 -36.30 15.76 -32.36
CA LYS A 62 -37.71 15.42 -32.24
C LYS A 62 -38.18 14.67 -33.49
N GLU A 63 -38.72 13.47 -33.32
CA GLU A 63 -39.35 12.69 -34.38
C GLU A 63 -40.74 12.28 -33.90
N ASN A 64 -41.79 12.60 -34.67
CA ASN A 64 -43.18 12.24 -34.38
C ASN A 64 -43.63 12.58 -32.93
N GLY A 65 -43.21 13.74 -32.41
CA GLY A 65 -43.52 14.16 -31.05
C GLY A 65 -42.67 13.50 -29.94
N CYS A 66 -41.85 12.51 -30.27
CA CYS A 66 -40.92 11.86 -29.35
C CYS A 66 -39.52 12.51 -29.39
N ILE A 67 -38.86 12.51 -28.24
CA ILE A 67 -37.44 12.86 -28.12
C ILE A 67 -36.62 11.64 -28.50
N VAL A 68 -35.78 11.75 -29.54
CA VAL A 68 -34.89 10.67 -29.98
C VAL A 68 -33.45 11.08 -29.73
N PHE A 69 -32.71 10.25 -29.00
CA PHE A 69 -31.27 10.43 -28.83
C PHE A 69 -30.52 9.11 -28.95
N LYS A 70 -29.29 9.20 -29.48
CA LYS A 70 -28.43 8.05 -29.72
C LYS A 70 -27.42 7.90 -28.59
N GLN A 71 -27.41 6.73 -27.96
CA GLN A 71 -26.51 6.36 -26.89
C GLN A 71 -25.36 5.50 -27.42
N LEU A 72 -24.13 5.96 -27.22
CA LEU A 72 -22.91 5.28 -27.62
C LEU A 72 -22.15 4.70 -26.42
N GLY A 73 -21.28 3.73 -26.68
CA GLY A 73 -20.38 3.14 -25.67
C GLY A 73 -21.02 2.17 -24.68
N VAL A 74 -22.30 1.82 -24.85
CA VAL A 74 -23.01 0.85 -23.99
C VAL A 74 -23.69 -0.21 -24.84
N LEU A 75 -23.53 -1.49 -24.46
CA LEU A 75 -24.23 -2.59 -25.11
C LEU A 75 -25.74 -2.54 -24.82
N PRO A 76 -26.62 -2.86 -25.79
CA PRO A 76 -28.06 -2.90 -25.56
C PRO A 76 -28.49 -3.84 -24.42
N SER A 77 -27.78 -4.95 -24.22
CA SER A 77 -28.03 -5.88 -23.12
C SER A 77 -27.79 -5.23 -21.75
N ILE A 78 -26.70 -4.47 -21.60
CA ILE A 78 -26.35 -3.73 -20.39
C ILE A 78 -27.31 -2.58 -20.17
N PHE A 79 -27.64 -1.82 -21.22
CA PHE A 79 -28.61 -0.74 -21.12
C PHE A 79 -29.99 -1.24 -20.67
N ARG A 80 -30.42 -2.41 -21.15
CA ARG A 80 -31.68 -3.05 -20.72
C ARG A 80 -31.71 -3.32 -19.21
N ILE A 81 -30.58 -3.64 -18.58
CA ILE A 81 -30.47 -3.84 -17.14
C ILE A 81 -30.65 -2.48 -16.43
N LEU A 82 -29.94 -1.47 -16.90
CA LEU A 82 -29.93 -0.14 -16.27
C LEU A 82 -31.26 0.59 -16.39
N ILE A 83 -31.94 0.51 -17.54
CA ILE A 83 -33.25 1.13 -17.69
C ILE A 83 -34.29 0.44 -16.80
N LYS A 84 -34.22 -0.88 -16.61
CA LYS A 84 -35.06 -1.57 -15.62
C LYS A 84 -34.77 -1.10 -14.20
N TYR A 85 -33.50 -0.92 -13.84
CA TYR A 85 -33.12 -0.34 -12.55
C TYR A 85 -33.67 1.08 -12.37
N ILE A 86 -33.60 1.93 -13.40
CA ILE A 86 -34.11 3.30 -13.33
C ILE A 86 -35.60 3.33 -12.98
N TYR A 87 -36.40 2.42 -13.54
CA TYR A 87 -37.85 2.36 -13.30
C TYR A 87 -38.21 1.66 -11.99
N SER A 88 -37.47 0.61 -11.62
CA SER A 88 -37.86 -0.28 -10.52
C SER A 88 -37.08 -0.05 -9.22
N GLY A 89 -35.89 0.54 -9.28
CA GLY A 89 -34.93 0.53 -8.18
C GLY A 89 -34.38 -0.87 -7.87
N THR A 90 -34.63 -1.87 -8.71
CA THR A 90 -34.16 -3.26 -8.51
C THR A 90 -33.16 -3.66 -9.59
N ILE A 91 -32.21 -4.52 -9.22
CA ILE A 91 -31.22 -5.07 -10.13
C ILE A 91 -30.88 -6.50 -9.73
N ILE A 92 -30.76 -7.39 -10.73
CA ILE A 92 -30.38 -8.79 -10.54
C ILE A 92 -28.93 -8.94 -11.03
N LEU A 93 -28.03 -9.34 -10.13
CA LEU A 93 -26.58 -9.38 -10.41
C LEU A 93 -25.97 -10.79 -10.35
N ASP A 94 -26.66 -11.75 -9.75
CA ASP A 94 -26.11 -13.09 -9.48
C ASP A 94 -25.78 -13.85 -10.76
N GLU A 95 -26.57 -13.64 -11.82
CA GLU A 95 -26.45 -14.29 -13.12
C GLU A 95 -25.30 -13.72 -13.98
N HIS A 96 -24.71 -12.60 -13.58
CA HIS A 96 -23.72 -11.88 -14.38
C HIS A 96 -22.29 -12.27 -14.05
N GLN A 97 -21.48 -12.44 -15.11
CA GLN A 97 -20.05 -12.68 -14.98
C GLN A 97 -19.32 -11.39 -14.62
N GLY A 98 -18.07 -11.51 -14.15
CA GLY A 98 -17.30 -10.33 -13.71
C GLY A 98 -17.12 -9.26 -14.79
N ASN A 99 -16.96 -9.64 -16.05
CA ASN A 99 -16.88 -8.68 -17.16
C ASN A 99 -18.19 -7.92 -17.35
N ASP A 100 -19.33 -8.62 -17.33
CA ASP A 100 -20.65 -7.99 -17.44
C ASP A 100 -20.88 -7.03 -16.28
N LEU A 101 -20.58 -7.44 -15.04
CA LEU A 101 -20.70 -6.58 -13.86
C LEU A 101 -19.86 -5.31 -13.97
N PHE A 102 -18.66 -5.41 -14.54
CA PHE A 102 -17.79 -4.27 -14.76
C PHE A 102 -18.29 -3.35 -15.87
N GLU A 103 -18.94 -3.89 -16.90
CA GLU A 103 -19.62 -3.07 -17.92
C GLU A 103 -20.87 -2.38 -17.36
N ILE A 104 -21.65 -3.06 -16.50
CA ILE A 104 -22.78 -2.46 -15.79
C ILE A 104 -22.26 -1.31 -14.90
N LEU A 105 -21.14 -1.50 -14.19
CA LEU A 105 -20.49 -0.46 -13.38
C LEU A 105 -20.08 0.75 -14.24
N ALA A 106 -19.44 0.52 -15.38
CA ALA A 106 -19.04 1.56 -16.32
C ALA A 106 -20.23 2.37 -16.85
N ALA A 107 -21.30 1.67 -17.24
CA ALA A 107 -22.50 2.33 -17.73
C ALA A 107 -23.27 3.05 -16.60
N ALA A 108 -23.26 2.52 -15.36
CA ALA A 108 -23.83 3.22 -14.20
C ALA A 108 -23.10 4.53 -13.91
N ASP A 109 -21.77 4.55 -14.01
CA ASP A 109 -20.97 5.78 -13.89
C ASP A 109 -21.29 6.77 -15.03
N GLN A 110 -21.33 6.29 -16.27
CA GLN A 110 -21.65 7.10 -17.45
C GLN A 110 -23.01 7.79 -17.33
N PHE A 111 -24.01 7.09 -16.80
CA PHE A 111 -25.36 7.64 -16.60
C PHE A 111 -25.54 8.34 -15.24
N LEU A 112 -24.45 8.55 -14.49
CA LEU A 112 -24.45 9.23 -13.20
C LEU A 112 -25.46 8.60 -12.20
N LEU A 113 -25.58 7.28 -12.21
CA LEU A 113 -26.43 6.49 -11.31
C LEU A 113 -25.68 6.20 -10.00
N TYR A 114 -25.42 7.24 -9.21
CA TYR A 114 -24.49 7.17 -8.06
C TYR A 114 -24.82 6.09 -7.03
N GLU A 115 -26.11 5.94 -6.67
CA GLU A 115 -26.58 4.91 -5.73
C GLU A 115 -26.23 3.49 -6.23
N LEU A 116 -26.50 3.23 -7.52
CA LEU A 116 -26.19 1.95 -8.14
C LEU A 116 -24.68 1.74 -8.26
N LEU A 117 -23.94 2.79 -8.64
CA LEU A 117 -22.50 2.74 -8.78
C LEU A 117 -21.83 2.35 -7.47
N GLU A 118 -22.28 2.92 -6.36
CA GLU A 118 -21.78 2.61 -5.03
C GLU A 118 -22.08 1.16 -4.64
N TYR A 119 -23.31 0.70 -4.90
CA TYR A 119 -23.73 -0.68 -4.64
C TYR A 119 -22.93 -1.70 -5.46
N LEU A 120 -22.73 -1.43 -6.76
CA LEU A 120 -21.99 -2.33 -7.67
C LEU A 120 -20.54 -2.50 -7.25
N GLN A 121 -19.85 -1.43 -6.83
CA GLN A 121 -18.48 -1.55 -6.33
C GLN A 121 -18.41 -2.48 -5.12
N PHE A 122 -19.33 -2.31 -4.16
CA PHE A 122 -19.40 -3.18 -2.98
C PHE A 122 -19.69 -4.63 -3.39
N TYR A 123 -20.69 -4.85 -4.24
CA TYR A 123 -21.09 -6.17 -4.70
C TYR A 123 -19.96 -6.91 -5.42
N ILE A 124 -19.25 -6.24 -6.33
CA ILE A 124 -18.12 -6.83 -7.07
C ILE A 124 -16.98 -7.22 -6.12
N ILE A 125 -16.66 -6.38 -5.13
CA ILE A 125 -15.61 -6.64 -4.13
C ILE A 125 -15.97 -7.88 -3.29
N GLN A 126 -17.21 -7.97 -2.81
CA GLN A 126 -17.65 -9.06 -1.93
C GLN A 126 -17.83 -10.38 -2.68
N ASN A 127 -18.44 -10.35 -3.87
CA ASN A 127 -18.91 -11.56 -4.54
C ASN A 127 -18.00 -12.02 -5.68
N ARG A 128 -17.03 -11.22 -6.13
CA ARG A 128 -16.14 -11.53 -7.26
C ARG A 128 -14.64 -11.24 -7.00
N PRO A 129 -14.08 -11.50 -5.80
CA PRO A 129 -12.68 -11.18 -5.50
C PRO A 129 -11.66 -11.89 -6.41
N ASP A 130 -11.90 -13.14 -6.79
CA ASP A 130 -10.98 -13.88 -7.68
C ASP A 130 -11.06 -13.45 -9.14
N TRP A 131 -12.18 -12.87 -9.56
CA TRP A 131 -12.25 -12.21 -10.86
C TRP A 131 -11.46 -10.90 -10.83
N ILE A 132 -11.54 -10.12 -9.75
CA ILE A 132 -10.74 -8.90 -9.58
C ILE A 132 -9.24 -9.23 -9.67
N LYS A 133 -8.78 -10.23 -8.92
CA LYS A 133 -7.39 -10.68 -8.94
C LYS A 133 -6.89 -11.03 -10.35
N ARG A 134 -7.70 -11.74 -11.14
CA ARG A 134 -7.37 -12.13 -12.52
C ARG A 134 -7.41 -10.98 -13.53
N ASN A 135 -8.12 -9.89 -13.22
CA ASN A 135 -8.31 -8.73 -14.11
C ASN A 135 -7.77 -7.45 -13.49
N LEU A 136 -6.76 -7.56 -12.61
CA LEU A 136 -6.30 -6.45 -11.77
C LEU A 136 -5.80 -5.28 -12.61
N VAL A 137 -5.07 -5.52 -13.71
CA VAL A 137 -4.57 -4.48 -14.62
C VAL A 137 -5.73 -3.67 -15.20
N LYS A 138 -6.74 -4.34 -15.77
CA LYS A 138 -7.95 -3.72 -16.34
C LYS A 138 -8.67 -2.86 -15.30
N ILE A 139 -8.86 -3.38 -14.09
CA ILE A 139 -9.60 -2.68 -13.03
C ILE A 139 -8.82 -1.48 -12.51
N LEU A 140 -7.51 -1.62 -12.31
CA LEU A 140 -6.65 -0.51 -11.90
C LEU A 140 -6.64 0.63 -12.91
N HIS A 141 -6.63 0.34 -14.22
CA HIS A 141 -6.72 1.38 -15.24
C HIS A 141 -7.99 2.21 -15.09
N SER A 142 -9.14 1.54 -14.99
CA SER A 142 -10.41 2.24 -14.81
C SER A 142 -10.45 2.98 -13.48
N ALA A 143 -9.97 2.38 -12.40
CA ALA A 143 -10.02 2.95 -11.05
C ALA A 143 -9.08 4.15 -10.87
N VAL A 144 -7.90 4.14 -11.50
CA VAL A 144 -6.98 5.30 -11.48
C VAL A 144 -7.51 6.43 -12.37
N LYS A 145 -8.20 6.11 -13.47
CA LYS A 145 -8.79 7.11 -14.37
C LYS A 145 -10.06 7.75 -13.78
N GLN A 146 -10.90 6.96 -13.12
CA GLN A 146 -12.22 7.38 -12.65
C GLN A 146 -12.23 7.57 -11.14
N LYS A 147 -12.33 8.82 -10.69
CA LYS A 147 -12.38 9.17 -9.25
C LYS A 147 -13.58 8.53 -8.52
N SER A 148 -14.64 8.19 -9.24
CA SER A 148 -15.84 7.56 -8.67
C SER A 148 -15.61 6.11 -8.23
N TYR A 149 -14.50 5.47 -8.63
CA TYR A 149 -14.20 4.05 -8.36
C TYR A 149 -13.36 3.84 -7.09
N GLN A 150 -13.47 4.74 -6.11
CA GLN A 150 -12.61 4.76 -4.93
C GLN A 150 -12.62 3.45 -4.14
N LYS A 151 -13.76 2.76 -4.02
CA LYS A 151 -13.85 1.50 -3.26
C LYS A 151 -13.07 0.39 -3.97
N LEU A 152 -13.20 0.29 -5.28
CA LEU A 152 -12.42 -0.66 -6.09
C LEU A 152 -10.94 -0.32 -6.06
N GLN A 153 -10.58 0.97 -6.20
CA GLN A 153 -9.19 1.41 -6.12
C GLN A 153 -8.55 1.02 -4.79
N ASN A 154 -9.23 1.29 -3.67
CA ASN A 154 -8.75 0.94 -2.33
C ASN A 154 -8.59 -0.57 -2.16
N PHE A 155 -9.52 -1.37 -2.69
CA PHE A 155 -9.43 -2.83 -2.66
C PHE A 155 -8.26 -3.36 -3.49
N CYS A 156 -8.07 -2.85 -4.72
CA CYS A 156 -6.91 -3.19 -5.55
C CYS A 156 -5.60 -2.81 -4.88
N ASN A 157 -5.51 -1.61 -4.29
CA ASN A 157 -4.34 -1.18 -3.53
C ASN A 157 -4.05 -2.12 -2.36
N LYS A 158 -5.08 -2.55 -1.62
CA LYS A 158 -4.93 -3.53 -0.54
C LYS A 158 -4.38 -4.87 -1.05
N LEU A 159 -4.87 -5.37 -2.19
CA LEU A 159 -4.35 -6.60 -2.79
C LEU A 159 -2.86 -6.48 -3.17
N ILE A 160 -2.47 -5.33 -3.73
CA ILE A 160 -1.07 -5.05 -4.10
C ILE A 160 -0.19 -4.94 -2.86
N THR A 161 -0.66 -4.28 -1.79
CA THR A 161 0.03 -4.24 -0.48
C THR A 161 0.23 -5.65 0.06
N GLU A 162 -0.81 -6.50 0.04
CA GLU A 162 -0.71 -7.86 0.57
C GLU A 162 0.23 -8.75 -0.23
N ASN A 163 0.24 -8.62 -1.56
CA ASN A 163 1.17 -9.32 -2.43
C ASN A 163 1.32 -8.60 -3.78
N ALA A 164 2.35 -7.76 -3.92
CA ALA A 164 2.55 -7.01 -5.16
C ALA A 164 2.84 -7.91 -6.38
N ARG A 165 3.32 -9.16 -6.18
CA ARG A 165 3.57 -10.10 -7.30
C ARG A 165 2.32 -10.35 -8.14
N ILE A 166 1.12 -10.25 -7.56
CA ILE A 166 -0.14 -10.42 -8.30
C ILE A 166 -0.26 -9.46 -9.49
N LEU A 167 0.31 -8.26 -9.38
CA LEU A 167 0.36 -7.28 -10.46
C LEU A 167 1.58 -7.52 -11.35
N PHE A 168 2.77 -7.61 -10.77
CA PHE A 168 4.03 -7.70 -11.53
C PHE A 168 4.21 -9.02 -12.31
N GLU A 169 3.51 -10.09 -11.91
CA GLU A 169 3.47 -11.38 -12.59
C GLU A 169 2.23 -11.57 -13.47
N ALA A 170 1.35 -10.55 -13.55
CA ALA A 170 0.19 -10.60 -14.42
C ALA A 170 0.62 -10.78 -15.89
N LYS A 171 -0.09 -11.66 -16.62
CA LYS A 171 0.21 -11.94 -18.03
C LYS A 171 0.11 -10.71 -18.92
N ASP A 172 -0.78 -9.80 -18.54
CA ASP A 172 -1.07 -8.54 -19.21
C ASP A 172 -0.33 -7.34 -18.56
N PHE A 173 0.68 -7.56 -17.72
CA PHE A 173 1.45 -6.48 -17.07
C PHE A 173 2.00 -5.45 -18.07
N ASN A 174 2.47 -5.89 -19.25
CA ASN A 174 2.99 -4.97 -20.26
C ASN A 174 1.92 -4.01 -20.83
N SER A 175 0.63 -4.30 -20.61
CA SER A 175 -0.47 -3.40 -20.97
C SER A 175 -0.76 -2.33 -19.91
N VAL A 176 -0.08 -2.35 -18.76
CA VAL A 176 -0.26 -1.35 -17.69
C VAL A 176 -0.05 0.07 -18.25
N SER A 177 -1.00 0.99 -18.04
CA SER A 177 -0.81 2.38 -18.45
C SER A 177 0.27 3.06 -17.60
N GLU A 178 1.00 4.02 -18.18
CA GLU A 178 2.05 4.76 -17.46
C GLU A 178 1.52 5.37 -16.14
N ASN A 179 0.31 5.93 -16.16
CA ASN A 179 -0.32 6.51 -14.97
C ASN A 179 -0.52 5.49 -13.83
N VAL A 180 -0.95 4.28 -14.17
CA VAL A 180 -1.09 3.20 -13.18
C VAL A 180 0.28 2.77 -12.69
N LEU A 181 1.26 2.60 -13.57
CA LEU A 181 2.61 2.19 -13.19
C LEU A 181 3.26 3.23 -12.25
N VAL A 182 3.14 4.52 -12.58
CA VAL A 182 3.58 5.63 -11.71
C VAL A 182 2.90 5.55 -10.35
N SER A 183 1.57 5.38 -10.30
CA SER A 183 0.84 5.30 -9.03
C SER A 183 1.26 4.11 -8.15
N VAL A 184 1.67 3.00 -8.77
CA VAL A 184 2.15 1.81 -8.08
C VAL A 184 3.58 2.00 -7.59
N LEU A 185 4.46 2.55 -8.43
CA LEU A 185 5.88 2.74 -8.08
C LEU A 185 6.09 3.86 -7.06
N GLN A 186 5.19 4.83 -6.94
CA GLN A 186 5.24 5.82 -5.85
C GLN A 186 5.08 5.20 -4.45
N ARG A 187 4.63 3.96 -4.35
CA ARG A 187 4.35 3.31 -3.08
C ARG A 187 5.60 2.74 -2.42
N ASP A 188 5.66 2.86 -1.10
CA ASP A 188 6.72 2.29 -0.25
C ASP A 188 6.38 0.89 0.28
N ASP A 189 5.15 0.41 0.08
CA ASP A 189 4.59 -0.79 0.70
C ASP A 189 4.43 -1.99 -0.25
N LEU A 190 5.21 -2.06 -1.36
CA LEU A 190 5.08 -3.15 -2.33
C LEU A 190 5.73 -4.46 -1.88
N GLY A 191 6.73 -4.41 -0.99
CA GLY A 191 7.40 -5.61 -0.50
C GLY A 191 8.14 -6.48 -1.50
N LEU A 192 8.53 -5.94 -2.67
CA LEU A 192 9.36 -6.61 -3.65
C LEU A 192 10.79 -6.08 -3.59
N GLN A 193 11.78 -6.92 -3.92
CA GLN A 193 13.13 -6.43 -4.14
C GLN A 193 13.16 -5.46 -5.32
N GLU A 194 13.97 -4.42 -5.22
CA GLU A 194 14.07 -3.41 -6.27
C GLU A 194 14.51 -4.00 -7.62
N VAL A 195 15.33 -5.07 -7.60
CA VAL A 195 15.70 -5.80 -8.81
C VAL A 195 14.51 -6.53 -9.47
N GLU A 196 13.57 -7.08 -8.69
CA GLU A 196 12.35 -7.71 -9.22
C GLU A 196 11.49 -6.66 -9.92
N ILE A 197 11.32 -5.49 -9.29
CA ILE A 197 10.58 -4.35 -9.85
C ILE A 197 11.26 -3.87 -11.13
N TRP A 198 12.57 -3.64 -11.10
CA TRP A 198 13.35 -3.20 -12.26
C TRP A 198 13.18 -4.15 -13.45
N ASN A 199 13.34 -5.45 -13.24
CA ASN A 199 13.22 -6.44 -14.32
C ASN A 199 11.86 -6.39 -15.02
N LYS A 200 10.78 -6.12 -14.28
CA LYS A 200 9.44 -5.98 -14.84
C LYS A 200 9.22 -4.62 -15.49
N VAL A 201 9.66 -3.55 -14.84
CA VAL A 201 9.50 -2.18 -15.34
C VAL A 201 10.29 -1.96 -16.64
N ILE A 202 11.50 -2.51 -16.75
CA ILE A 202 12.28 -2.42 -17.99
C ILE A 202 11.63 -3.24 -19.12
N GLN A 203 11.07 -4.42 -18.82
CA GLN A 203 10.29 -5.20 -19.80
C GLN A 203 9.06 -4.43 -20.28
N TRP A 204 8.35 -3.78 -19.35
CA TRP A 204 7.23 -2.90 -19.68
C TRP A 204 7.66 -1.73 -20.57
N GLY A 205 8.77 -1.05 -20.23
CA GLY A 205 9.31 0.05 -21.01
C GLY A 205 9.63 -0.39 -22.44
N ILE A 206 10.34 -1.51 -22.58
CA ILE A 206 10.69 -2.08 -23.89
C ILE A 206 9.46 -2.43 -24.71
N ALA A 207 8.46 -3.07 -24.09
CA ALA A 207 7.23 -3.46 -24.77
C ALA A 207 6.39 -2.25 -25.23
N ASN A 208 6.55 -1.10 -24.57
CA ASN A 208 5.81 0.13 -24.85
C ASN A 208 6.64 1.19 -25.61
N THR A 209 7.84 0.83 -26.08
CA THR A 209 8.65 1.68 -26.94
C THR A 209 8.70 1.10 -28.35
N SER A 210 8.12 1.84 -29.30
CA SER A 210 8.16 1.49 -30.72
C SER A 210 9.62 1.33 -31.20
N ASN A 211 9.88 0.33 -32.04
CA ASN A 211 11.16 0.10 -32.74
C ASN A 211 12.33 -0.50 -31.94
N LEU A 212 12.18 -0.79 -30.64
CA LEU A 212 13.23 -1.53 -29.93
C LEU A 212 13.26 -3.00 -30.37
N LYS A 213 14.40 -3.45 -30.91
CA LYS A 213 14.65 -4.84 -31.33
C LYS A 213 16.01 -5.31 -30.82
N GLY A 214 16.14 -6.62 -30.66
CA GLY A 214 17.39 -7.23 -30.22
C GLY A 214 17.73 -6.95 -28.75
N ASN A 215 18.98 -7.17 -28.39
CA ASN A 215 19.47 -7.02 -27.02
C ASN A 215 19.93 -5.57 -26.76
N VAL A 216 19.94 -5.17 -25.49
CA VAL A 216 20.41 -3.83 -25.07
C VAL A 216 21.82 -3.49 -25.58
N THR A 217 22.67 -4.50 -25.82
CA THR A 217 24.02 -4.34 -26.37
C THR A 217 24.05 -3.91 -27.84
N SER A 218 22.97 -4.13 -28.60
CA SER A 218 22.86 -3.73 -30.00
C SER A 218 22.19 -2.36 -30.19
N TRP A 219 21.72 -1.72 -29.12
CA TRP A 219 20.99 -0.47 -29.20
C TRP A 219 21.91 0.74 -29.40
N ASN A 220 21.46 1.66 -30.25
CA ASN A 220 22.11 2.94 -30.50
C ASN A 220 21.54 4.03 -29.57
N LYS A 221 22.04 5.26 -29.70
CA LYS A 221 21.60 6.39 -28.88
C LYS A 221 20.12 6.76 -29.08
N GLU A 222 19.61 6.59 -30.30
CA GLU A 222 18.22 6.88 -30.65
C GLU A 222 17.26 5.89 -29.98
N ASP A 223 17.62 4.60 -29.94
CA ASP A 223 16.88 3.55 -29.22
C ASP A 223 16.71 3.91 -27.73
N PHE A 224 17.81 4.32 -27.07
CA PHE A 224 17.76 4.77 -25.67
C PHE A 224 16.92 6.04 -25.48
N MET A 225 16.95 6.96 -26.44
CA MET A 225 16.12 8.18 -26.40
C MET A 225 14.63 7.85 -26.48
N PHE A 226 14.22 6.89 -27.32
CA PHE A 226 12.82 6.46 -27.38
C PHE A 226 12.39 5.76 -26.09
N LEU A 227 13.26 4.90 -25.52
CA LEU A 227 12.97 4.24 -24.25
C LEU A 227 12.86 5.24 -23.08
N GLU A 228 13.76 6.23 -23.04
CA GLU A 228 13.74 7.30 -22.05
C GLU A 228 12.42 8.07 -22.11
N ARG A 229 11.94 8.43 -23.31
CA ARG A 229 10.64 9.09 -23.48
C ARG A 229 9.47 8.26 -22.94
N THR A 230 9.45 6.95 -23.19
CA THR A 230 8.42 6.04 -22.65
C THR A 230 8.51 5.92 -21.13
N MET A 231 9.71 5.95 -20.55
CA MET A 231 9.95 5.71 -19.12
C MET A 231 10.17 7.00 -18.32
N HIS A 232 10.00 8.18 -18.92
CA HIS A 232 10.43 9.46 -18.36
C HIS A 232 9.88 9.71 -16.94
N ARG A 233 8.59 9.42 -16.71
CA ARG A 233 7.95 9.60 -15.39
C ARG A 233 8.20 8.42 -14.43
N VAL A 234 8.67 7.30 -14.96
CA VAL A 234 8.94 6.07 -14.21
C VAL A 234 10.36 6.05 -13.66
N ILE A 235 11.35 6.54 -14.41
CA ILE A 235 12.76 6.55 -14.02
C ILE A 235 12.99 7.18 -12.63
N PRO A 236 12.42 8.36 -12.29
CA PRO A 236 12.62 8.97 -10.97
C PRO A 236 12.06 8.16 -9.80
N LEU A 237 11.19 7.18 -10.07
CA LEU A 237 10.54 6.34 -9.05
C LEU A 237 11.31 5.03 -8.78
N LEU A 238 12.37 4.76 -9.55
CA LEU A 238 13.21 3.59 -9.37
C LEU A 238 14.20 3.81 -8.24
N ARG A 239 14.32 2.86 -7.30
CA ARG A 239 15.21 3.01 -6.14
C ARG A 239 16.54 2.33 -6.39
N LEU A 240 17.24 2.83 -7.40
CA LEU A 240 18.45 2.21 -7.94
C LEU A 240 19.57 2.09 -6.90
N PHE A 241 19.65 2.97 -5.90
CA PHE A 241 20.61 2.90 -4.80
C PHE A 241 20.30 1.81 -3.76
N GLN A 242 19.09 1.25 -3.78
CA GLN A 242 18.65 0.21 -2.85
C GLN A 242 18.87 -1.21 -3.42
N MET A 243 19.54 -1.34 -4.57
CA MET A 243 19.90 -2.63 -5.16
C MET A 243 21.26 -3.13 -4.67
N SER A 244 21.55 -4.41 -4.90
CA SER A 244 22.89 -4.93 -4.66
C SER A 244 23.86 -4.48 -5.76
N PRO A 245 25.18 -4.41 -5.50
CA PRO A 245 26.18 -4.14 -6.54
C PRO A 245 26.12 -5.14 -7.70
N ALA A 246 25.82 -6.42 -7.40
CA ALA A 246 25.68 -7.47 -8.40
C ALA A 246 24.45 -7.23 -9.29
N ASP A 247 23.31 -6.87 -8.71
CA ASP A 247 22.09 -6.56 -9.46
C ASP A 247 22.28 -5.30 -10.31
N TYR A 248 22.87 -4.24 -9.75
CA TYR A 248 23.21 -3.05 -10.51
C TYR A 248 24.10 -3.39 -11.70
N CYS A 249 25.20 -4.12 -11.49
CA CYS A 249 26.17 -4.43 -12.52
C CYS A 249 25.57 -5.25 -13.68
N HIS A 250 24.76 -6.27 -13.37
CA HIS A 250 24.25 -7.20 -14.38
C HIS A 250 22.88 -6.81 -14.96
N LYS A 251 22.06 -6.04 -14.23
CA LYS A 251 20.67 -5.74 -14.62
C LYS A 251 20.45 -4.29 -14.99
N VAL A 252 21.07 -3.33 -14.30
CA VAL A 252 20.82 -1.89 -14.49
C VAL A 252 21.88 -1.25 -15.39
N ARG A 253 23.16 -1.49 -15.12
CA ARG A 253 24.30 -0.90 -15.83
C ARG A 253 24.27 -1.10 -17.36
N PRO A 254 23.77 -2.23 -17.92
CA PRO A 254 23.61 -2.35 -19.37
C PRO A 254 22.73 -1.25 -19.99
N TYR A 255 21.79 -0.71 -19.20
CA TYR A 255 20.88 0.36 -19.59
C TYR A 255 21.37 1.75 -19.17
N LYS A 256 22.65 1.94 -18.81
CA LYS A 256 23.16 3.22 -18.27
C LYS A 256 22.79 4.44 -19.11
N GLN A 257 22.71 4.31 -20.43
CA GLN A 257 22.35 5.40 -21.37
C GLN A 257 20.91 5.90 -21.21
N LEU A 258 20.04 5.13 -20.53
CA LEU A 258 18.68 5.53 -20.16
C LEU A 258 18.66 6.66 -19.12
N PHE A 259 19.70 6.75 -18.29
CA PHE A 259 19.72 7.66 -17.15
C PHE A 259 20.43 8.98 -17.48
N PRO A 260 20.04 10.09 -16.84
CA PRO A 260 20.81 11.34 -16.87
C PRO A 260 22.28 11.14 -16.47
N LYS A 261 23.21 11.89 -17.08
CA LYS A 261 24.67 11.73 -16.84
C LYS A 261 25.05 11.86 -15.36
N ASN A 262 24.46 12.81 -14.64
CA ASN A 262 24.68 13.00 -13.21
C ASN A 262 24.26 11.76 -12.40
N LEU A 263 23.12 11.15 -12.71
CA LEU A 263 22.67 9.92 -12.05
C LEU A 263 23.58 8.73 -12.40
N GLN A 264 24.07 8.65 -13.64
CA GLN A 264 25.03 7.62 -14.04
C GLN A 264 26.32 7.69 -13.21
N GLU A 265 26.89 8.90 -13.08
CA GLU A 265 28.11 9.14 -12.29
C GLU A 265 27.89 8.84 -10.81
N ASP A 266 26.78 9.30 -10.24
CA ASP A 266 26.44 9.08 -8.84
C ASP A 266 26.26 7.58 -8.51
N LEU A 267 25.58 6.83 -9.38
CA LEU A 267 25.45 5.37 -9.24
C LEU A 267 26.81 4.67 -9.33
N LEU A 268 27.71 5.11 -10.22
CA LEU A 268 29.05 4.54 -10.33
C LEU A 268 29.89 4.81 -9.08
N CYS A 269 29.90 6.05 -8.57
CA CYS A 269 30.59 6.41 -7.33
C CYS A 269 30.04 5.59 -6.14
N TYR A 270 28.72 5.51 -6.00
CA TYR A 270 28.08 4.73 -4.94
C TYR A 270 28.50 3.26 -4.96
N TYR A 271 28.42 2.60 -6.12
CA TYR A 271 28.70 1.15 -6.20
C TYR A 271 30.17 0.77 -6.31
N LEU A 272 31.04 1.64 -6.84
CA LEU A 272 32.46 1.34 -7.07
C LEU A 272 33.38 1.92 -6.00
N ALA A 273 33.04 3.09 -5.45
CA ALA A 273 33.85 3.79 -4.46
C ALA A 273 33.26 3.73 -3.04
N ASN A 274 32.04 3.20 -2.87
CA ASN A 274 31.26 3.28 -1.64
C ASN A 274 31.01 4.72 -1.17
N ASP A 275 30.94 5.66 -2.11
CA ASP A 275 30.58 7.06 -1.83
C ASP A 275 29.11 7.14 -1.38
N GLN A 276 28.77 8.17 -0.58
CA GLN A 276 27.37 8.48 -0.31
C GLN A 276 26.71 9.08 -1.56
N PRO A 277 25.45 8.71 -1.89
CA PRO A 277 24.78 9.27 -3.05
C PRO A 277 24.58 10.79 -2.91
N LYS A 278 24.89 11.51 -3.98
CA LYS A 278 24.78 12.99 -4.03
C LYS A 278 23.41 13.45 -4.53
N SER A 279 22.62 12.54 -5.09
CA SER A 279 21.27 12.82 -5.57
C SER A 279 20.35 13.28 -4.42
N ALA A 280 19.67 14.41 -4.59
CA ALA A 280 18.80 14.99 -3.56
C ALA A 280 17.53 14.16 -3.25
N ASN A 281 17.10 13.29 -4.18
CA ASN A 281 15.84 12.55 -4.11
C ASN A 281 16.06 11.02 -4.06
N ILE A 282 16.73 10.53 -3.01
CA ILE A 282 16.87 9.09 -2.78
C ILE A 282 15.60 8.59 -2.10
N LEU A 283 14.81 7.80 -2.82
CA LEU A 283 13.62 7.19 -2.26
C LEU A 283 13.99 6.05 -1.27
N PRO A 284 13.23 5.88 -0.17
CA PRO A 284 13.46 4.82 0.82
C PRO A 284 13.11 3.44 0.26
N PRO A 285 13.71 2.33 0.72
CA PRO A 285 13.39 0.98 0.23
C PRO A 285 11.88 0.66 0.24
N ARG A 286 11.37 -0.07 -0.77
CA ARG A 286 10.02 -0.66 -0.73
C ARG A 286 10.05 -1.80 0.27
N VAL A 287 9.40 -1.59 1.40
CA VAL A 287 9.32 -2.59 2.45
C VAL A 287 8.01 -3.36 2.31
N SER A 288 8.05 -4.64 2.64
CA SER A 288 6.81 -5.41 2.74
C SER A 288 5.98 -4.80 3.86
N PRO A 289 4.66 -4.65 3.69
CA PRO A 289 3.80 -4.18 4.76
C PRO A 289 3.78 -5.27 5.82
N ILE A 290 4.68 -5.14 6.79
CA ILE A 290 4.67 -5.98 7.98
C ILE A 290 3.37 -5.67 8.68
N LYS A 291 2.45 -6.64 8.70
CA LYS A 291 1.32 -6.60 9.61
C LYS A 291 1.87 -6.72 11.02
N ILE A 292 2.09 -5.58 11.66
CA ILE A 292 2.49 -5.49 13.06
C ILE A 292 1.28 -5.08 13.88
N ASP A 293 1.00 -5.84 14.93
CA ASP A 293 0.02 -5.44 15.95
C ASP A 293 0.70 -4.42 16.87
N SER A 294 0.67 -3.15 16.49
CA SER A 294 1.28 -2.05 17.25
C SER A 294 0.42 -0.80 17.17
N THR A 295 0.43 -0.03 18.25
CA THR A 295 -0.21 1.29 18.32
C THR A 295 0.78 2.45 18.20
N ILE A 296 2.09 2.17 18.32
CA ILE A 296 3.16 3.19 18.37
C ILE A 296 4.22 3.04 17.28
N ILE A 297 4.34 1.87 16.64
CA ILE A 297 5.22 1.66 15.49
C ILE A 297 4.45 1.06 14.31
N GLY A 298 5.05 1.14 13.13
CA GLY A 298 4.46 0.72 11.88
C GLY A 298 5.42 -0.11 11.03
N PRO A 299 5.01 -0.53 9.83
CA PRO A 299 5.82 -1.37 8.97
C PRO A 299 7.20 -0.78 8.65
N GLN A 300 7.30 0.54 8.44
CA GLN A 300 8.56 1.23 8.14
C GLN A 300 9.55 1.17 9.31
N HIS A 301 9.11 1.47 10.53
CA HIS A 301 9.90 1.31 11.76
C HIS A 301 10.37 -0.13 11.94
N THR A 302 9.48 -1.09 11.68
CA THR A 302 9.76 -2.50 11.84
C THR A 302 10.81 -2.99 10.83
N ALA A 303 10.74 -2.49 9.60
CA ALA A 303 11.74 -2.76 8.58
C ALA A 303 13.11 -2.14 8.91
N LEU A 304 13.12 -0.94 9.49
CA LEU A 304 14.35 -0.31 9.95
C LEU A 304 15.00 -1.12 11.08
N ILE A 305 14.22 -1.55 12.06
CA ILE A 305 14.70 -2.42 13.15
C ILE A 305 15.22 -3.75 12.59
N ALA A 306 14.52 -4.34 11.62
CA ALA A 306 15.00 -5.55 10.95
C ALA A 306 16.37 -5.36 10.26
N ARG A 307 16.61 -4.21 9.62
CA ARG A 307 17.93 -3.87 9.05
C ARG A 307 19.02 -3.85 10.12
N TRP A 308 18.72 -3.26 11.27
CA TRP A 308 19.67 -3.19 12.38
C TRP A 308 20.01 -4.57 12.95
N LEU A 309 19.04 -5.50 12.97
CA LEU A 309 19.24 -6.89 13.41
C LEU A 309 20.18 -7.67 12.47
N ASP A 310 20.03 -7.49 11.15
CA ASP A 310 20.86 -8.20 10.16
C ASP A 310 22.27 -7.60 10.00
N ASN A 311 22.52 -6.43 10.59
CA ASN A 311 23.76 -5.66 10.44
C ASN A 311 24.11 -5.38 8.95
N GLU A 312 23.11 -5.34 8.07
CA GLU A 312 23.28 -5.08 6.64
C GLU A 312 22.96 -3.62 6.29
N PRO A 313 23.75 -2.99 5.39
CA PRO A 313 23.47 -1.63 4.93
C PRO A 313 22.18 -1.55 4.10
N THR A 314 21.76 -2.66 3.46
CA THR A 314 20.53 -2.77 2.64
C THR A 314 19.84 -4.10 2.95
N ILE A 315 18.50 -4.15 2.89
CA ILE A 315 17.75 -5.40 3.09
C ILE A 315 17.95 -6.27 1.83
N ARG A 316 18.91 -7.20 1.85
CA ARG A 316 19.22 -8.02 0.67
C ARG A 316 18.16 -9.07 0.37
N HIS A 317 17.39 -9.55 1.36
CA HIS A 317 16.53 -10.73 1.23
C HIS A 317 15.07 -10.54 1.71
N GLY A 318 14.56 -9.31 1.71
CA GLY A 318 13.30 -8.98 2.39
C GLY A 318 13.41 -9.14 3.90
N ILE A 319 12.37 -8.75 4.65
CA ILE A 319 12.42 -8.76 6.11
C ILE A 319 12.24 -10.20 6.62
N GLN A 320 13.33 -10.76 7.16
CA GLN A 320 13.40 -12.14 7.66
C GLN A 320 12.85 -12.31 9.07
N TYR A 321 12.30 -11.28 9.70
CA TYR A 321 11.79 -11.38 11.07
C TYR A 321 10.26 -11.24 11.11
N ASN A 322 9.62 -12.08 11.91
CA ASN A 322 8.25 -11.91 12.35
C ASN A 322 8.26 -11.21 13.71
N PHE A 323 7.60 -10.05 13.78
CA PHE A 323 7.40 -9.28 15.00
C PHE A 323 6.04 -9.67 15.58
N THR A 324 6.05 -10.45 16.66
CA THR A 324 4.82 -10.85 17.36
C THR A 324 4.71 -10.07 18.65
N LEU A 325 3.63 -9.30 18.82
CA LEU A 325 3.40 -8.52 20.04
C LEU A 325 3.20 -9.47 21.22
N LEU A 326 4.09 -9.41 22.21
CA LEU A 326 3.98 -10.14 23.46
C LEU A 326 3.21 -9.31 24.50
N PHE A 327 3.60 -8.05 24.64
CA PHE A 327 3.13 -7.18 25.70
C PHE A 327 2.82 -5.78 25.18
N ARG A 328 1.68 -5.22 25.59
CA ARG A 328 1.33 -3.80 25.42
C ARG A 328 0.80 -3.28 26.76
N ALA A 329 1.42 -2.23 27.31
CA ALA A 329 1.09 -1.77 28.65
C ALA A 329 -0.37 -1.31 28.79
N SER A 330 -0.95 -0.67 27.76
CA SER A 330 -2.37 -0.30 27.75
C SER A 330 -3.34 -1.49 27.68
N ARG A 331 -2.89 -2.66 27.17
CA ARG A 331 -3.69 -3.89 27.07
C ARG A 331 -3.52 -4.78 28.29
N ASP A 332 -2.27 -4.99 28.72
CA ASP A 332 -1.88 -6.02 29.69
C ASP A 332 -1.63 -5.44 31.08
N GLY A 333 -1.57 -4.11 31.20
CA GLY A 333 -1.34 -3.38 32.44
C GLY A 333 0.11 -2.94 32.63
N TYR A 334 0.31 -1.93 33.49
CA TYR A 334 1.59 -1.23 33.68
C TYR A 334 2.52 -1.86 34.74
N SER A 335 2.22 -3.07 35.21
CA SER A 335 2.96 -3.71 36.29
C SER A 335 4.07 -4.64 35.77
N ILE A 336 5.14 -4.80 36.55
CA ILE A 336 6.18 -5.76 36.23
C ILE A 336 5.67 -7.21 36.17
N ASN A 337 4.66 -7.55 36.97
CA ASN A 337 4.10 -8.91 37.00
C ASN A 337 3.38 -9.24 35.69
N ALA A 338 2.64 -8.29 35.13
CA ALA A 338 2.01 -8.44 33.82
C ALA A 338 3.07 -8.64 32.73
N LEU A 339 4.14 -7.83 32.74
CA LEU A 339 5.23 -7.95 31.78
C LEU A 339 5.93 -9.32 31.90
N LYS A 340 6.23 -9.78 33.12
CA LYS A 340 6.80 -11.13 33.38
C LYS A 340 5.93 -12.23 32.78
N GLN A 341 4.61 -12.17 33.00
CA GLN A 341 3.68 -13.18 32.53
C GLN A 341 3.70 -13.31 31.00
N GLN A 342 3.81 -12.18 30.29
CA GLN A 342 3.78 -12.16 28.82
C GLN A 342 5.15 -12.45 28.18
N CYS A 343 6.24 -11.92 28.74
CA CYS A 343 7.53 -11.86 28.06
C CYS A 343 8.57 -12.87 28.56
N ALA A 344 8.35 -13.54 29.71
CA ALA A 344 9.33 -14.48 30.24
C ALA A 344 9.55 -15.67 29.30
N CYS A 345 10.82 -16.01 29.08
CA CYS A 345 11.31 -17.14 28.29
C CYS A 345 10.85 -17.15 26.83
N LYS A 346 10.62 -15.97 26.23
CA LYS A 346 10.19 -15.84 24.82
C LYS A 346 11.34 -15.69 23.80
N GLY A 347 12.59 -15.74 24.24
CA GLY A 347 13.76 -15.57 23.37
C GLY A 347 13.98 -14.10 22.96
N PRO A 348 14.62 -13.84 21.81
CA PRO A 348 14.97 -12.49 21.37
C PRO A 348 13.75 -11.57 21.28
N THR A 349 13.88 -10.35 21.80
CA THR A 349 12.78 -9.38 21.85
C THR A 349 13.22 -7.96 21.56
N ILE A 350 12.29 -7.15 21.03
CA ILE A 350 12.43 -5.70 20.87
C ILE A 350 11.45 -5.02 21.83
N LEU A 351 11.96 -4.08 22.61
CA LEU A 351 11.18 -3.17 23.43
C LEU A 351 11.06 -1.81 22.72
N VAL A 352 9.86 -1.25 22.68
CA VAL A 352 9.59 0.10 22.19
C VAL A 352 8.72 0.86 23.19
N LEU A 353 9.10 2.11 23.45
CA LEU A 353 8.46 3.02 24.38
C LEU A 353 8.08 4.31 23.67
N LYS A 354 6.92 4.87 24.04
CA LYS A 354 6.53 6.23 23.69
C LYS A 354 6.65 7.14 24.90
N LEU A 355 7.50 8.16 24.78
CA LEU A 355 7.71 9.15 25.83
C LEU A 355 6.51 10.09 25.96
N ARG A 356 6.19 10.46 27.20
CA ARG A 356 5.02 11.29 27.53
C ARG A 356 5.16 12.71 27.03
N ASP A 357 6.31 13.33 27.29
CA ASP A 357 6.48 14.78 27.15
C ASP A 357 6.87 15.16 25.71
N SER A 358 7.74 14.37 25.07
CA SER A 358 8.21 14.62 23.70
C SER A 358 7.45 13.85 22.63
N GLY A 359 6.70 12.80 22.98
CA GLY A 359 6.12 11.86 22.02
C GLY A 359 7.16 10.95 21.34
N GLN A 360 8.45 11.13 21.64
CA GLN A 360 9.56 10.40 21.05
C GLN A 360 9.43 8.89 21.31
N LEU A 361 9.83 8.10 20.32
CA LEU A 361 9.90 6.66 20.40
C LEU A 361 11.33 6.21 20.68
N ILE A 362 11.53 5.44 21.74
CA ILE A 362 12.84 4.87 22.11
C ILE A 362 12.71 3.38 22.37
N GLY A 363 13.81 2.64 22.35
CA GLY A 363 13.75 1.21 22.54
C GLY A 363 15.09 0.51 22.68
N GLY A 364 15.02 -0.81 22.84
CA GLY A 364 16.17 -1.68 22.97
C GLY A 364 15.91 -3.09 22.48
N TYR A 365 16.93 -3.71 21.89
CA TYR A 365 16.94 -5.10 21.46
C TYR A 365 17.61 -5.97 22.51
N ASN A 366 16.87 -6.96 23.00
CA ASN A 366 17.39 -8.01 23.87
C ASN A 366 17.53 -9.32 23.08
N PRO A 367 18.76 -9.73 22.68
CA PRO A 367 18.99 -10.96 21.93
C PRO A 367 18.87 -12.24 22.76
N ILE A 368 18.93 -12.14 24.09
CA ILE A 368 18.87 -13.31 25.00
C ILE A 368 17.41 -13.63 25.35
N GLY A 369 16.60 -12.57 25.49
CA GLY A 369 15.25 -12.64 26.03
C GLY A 369 15.20 -12.47 27.54
N TRP A 370 13.99 -12.39 28.06
CA TRP A 370 13.72 -12.08 29.46
C TRP A 370 13.53 -13.35 30.29
N LYS A 371 14.21 -13.52 31.42
CA LYS A 371 13.89 -14.63 32.35
C LYS A 371 13.27 -14.13 33.66
N SER A 372 12.71 -15.07 34.41
CA SER A 372 12.08 -14.84 35.72
C SER A 372 13.03 -15.07 36.90
N VAL A 373 14.22 -15.63 36.67
CA VAL A 373 15.21 -16.00 37.70
C VAL A 373 16.60 -15.57 37.25
N LYS A 374 17.39 -15.00 38.16
CA LYS A 374 18.69 -14.38 37.86
C LYS A 374 19.69 -15.43 37.40
N PHE A 375 20.38 -15.21 36.28
CA PHE A 375 21.64 -15.91 36.08
C PHE A 375 22.70 -15.38 37.06
N GLY A 376 23.54 -16.28 37.59
CA GLY A 376 24.79 -15.88 38.24
C GLY A 376 25.63 -14.98 37.33
N ARG A 377 26.53 -14.18 37.92
CA ARG A 377 27.39 -13.23 37.18
C ARG A 377 28.06 -13.93 35.99
N GLY A 378 27.89 -13.41 34.76
CA GLY A 378 28.74 -13.83 33.63
C GLY A 378 28.12 -14.04 32.24
N ARG A 379 26.84 -13.73 31.98
CA ARG A 379 26.27 -13.78 30.61
C ARG A 379 25.82 -12.41 30.14
N GLY A 380 26.77 -11.57 29.75
CA GLY A 380 26.44 -10.38 28.99
C GLY A 380 26.30 -10.70 27.49
N THR A 381 25.89 -9.72 26.71
CA THR A 381 25.83 -9.81 25.25
C THR A 381 26.56 -8.64 24.60
N THR A 382 27.12 -8.88 23.42
CA THR A 382 27.65 -7.85 22.50
C THR A 382 26.65 -7.46 21.42
N GLU A 383 25.56 -8.22 21.29
CA GLU A 383 24.60 -8.10 20.18
C GLU A 383 23.38 -7.24 20.51
N SER A 384 23.27 -6.76 21.76
CA SER A 384 22.20 -5.82 22.13
C SER A 384 22.47 -4.43 21.56
N PHE A 385 21.41 -3.67 21.33
CA PHE A 385 21.50 -2.28 20.95
C PHE A 385 20.30 -1.52 21.49
N ILE A 386 20.47 -0.23 21.72
CA ILE A 386 19.39 0.70 22.03
C ILE A 386 19.18 1.66 20.86
N PHE A 387 18.02 2.26 20.77
CA PHE A 387 17.68 3.14 19.66
C PHE A 387 16.66 4.22 20.02
N THR A 388 16.61 5.24 19.17
CA THR A 388 15.52 6.22 19.06
C THR A 388 14.96 6.16 17.65
N LEU A 389 13.64 6.33 17.49
CA LEU A 389 12.94 6.46 16.22
C LEU A 389 12.39 7.88 16.00
N GLY A 390 12.91 8.86 16.74
CA GLY A 390 12.39 10.24 16.69
C GLY A 390 10.94 10.31 17.16
N ASP A 391 10.13 11.16 16.54
CA ASP A 391 8.69 11.28 16.81
C ASP A 391 7.84 10.17 16.17
N GLY A 392 8.47 9.25 15.43
CA GLY A 392 7.81 8.16 14.72
C GLY A 392 7.15 8.57 13.39
N THR A 393 7.39 9.78 12.88
CA THR A 393 6.87 10.23 11.58
C THR A 393 7.87 10.02 10.44
N SER A 394 9.17 10.04 10.75
CA SER A 394 10.26 9.99 9.78
C SER A 394 11.33 8.97 10.19
N PRO A 395 11.85 8.14 9.24
CA PRO A 395 12.96 7.25 9.51
C PRO A 395 14.32 7.97 9.57
N TYR A 396 14.42 9.24 9.17
CA TYR A 396 15.70 9.98 9.12
C TYR A 396 16.22 10.38 10.50
N ASP A 397 15.32 10.59 11.47
CA ASP A 397 15.66 10.93 12.86
C ASP A 397 15.97 9.68 13.70
N ALA A 398 15.79 8.50 13.11
CA ALA A 398 16.04 7.24 13.77
C ALA A 398 17.55 6.97 13.89
N ARG A 399 17.97 6.64 15.11
CA ARG A 399 19.37 6.38 15.44
C ARG A 399 19.47 5.11 16.25
N ILE A 400 20.44 4.27 15.89
CA ILE A 400 20.85 3.10 16.66
C ILE A 400 22.13 3.43 17.43
N SER A 401 22.26 2.86 18.63
CA SER A 401 23.50 2.86 19.39
C SER A 401 23.83 1.42 19.78
N ARG A 402 24.95 0.91 19.26
CA ARG A 402 25.44 -0.43 19.61
C ARG A 402 26.29 -0.36 20.88
N ILE A 403 26.66 -1.52 21.42
CA ILE A 403 27.58 -1.59 22.56
C ILE A 403 28.95 -1.05 22.12
N ALA A 404 29.55 -0.21 22.97
CA ALA A 404 30.89 0.33 22.69
C ALA A 404 31.94 -0.79 22.58
N TYR A 405 32.93 -0.60 21.72
CA TYR A 405 34.03 -1.55 21.49
C TYR A 405 34.68 -2.00 22.82
N ASP A 406 35.02 -3.30 22.94
CA ASP A 406 35.51 -3.98 24.15
C ASP A 406 34.55 -4.01 25.37
N ASN A 407 33.31 -3.55 25.22
CA ASN A 407 32.30 -3.64 26.26
C ASN A 407 31.34 -4.82 26.05
N CYS A 408 30.59 -5.14 27.09
CA CYS A 408 29.59 -6.20 27.08
C CYS A 408 28.43 -5.73 27.96
N ASP A 409 27.20 -5.81 27.45
CA ASP A 409 26.04 -5.53 28.29
C ASP A 409 25.78 -6.72 29.20
N THR A 410 26.34 -6.65 30.41
CA THR A 410 26.13 -7.62 31.50
C THR A 410 24.92 -7.29 32.35
N GLU A 411 24.27 -6.16 32.09
CA GLU A 411 23.15 -5.61 32.86
C GLU A 411 21.85 -5.61 32.04
N ILE A 412 21.85 -6.28 30.87
CA ILE A 412 20.65 -6.65 30.16
C ILE A 412 19.85 -7.61 31.03
N ASP A 413 19.02 -7.04 31.90
CA ASP A 413 18.56 -7.74 33.07
C ASP A 413 17.37 -8.64 32.74
N ASP A 414 17.24 -9.68 33.55
CA ASP A 414 16.02 -10.45 33.68
C ASP A 414 14.95 -9.57 34.34
N LEU A 415 13.66 -9.92 34.21
CA LEU A 415 12.56 -9.05 34.66
C LEU A 415 12.42 -8.95 36.18
N ILE A 416 13.45 -9.32 36.94
CA ILE A 416 13.44 -9.53 38.39
C ILE A 416 13.17 -8.23 39.15
N TRP A 417 13.67 -7.10 38.64
CA TRP A 417 13.53 -5.78 39.25
C TRP A 417 12.23 -5.07 38.84
N ILE A 418 12.26 -3.74 38.76
CA ILE A 418 11.09 -2.89 38.51
C ILE A 418 10.77 -2.84 37.00
N GLY A 419 11.67 -3.31 36.12
CA GLY A 419 11.43 -3.38 34.68
C GLY A 419 12.70 -3.55 33.84
N PRO A 420 12.55 -3.59 32.51
CA PRO A 420 13.64 -3.80 31.55
C PRO A 420 14.78 -2.79 31.70
N LYS A 421 16.02 -3.28 31.65
CA LYS A 421 17.24 -2.47 31.74
C LYS A 421 18.24 -2.89 30.66
N PHE A 422 18.91 -1.91 30.07
CA PHE A 422 19.99 -2.05 29.10
C PHE A 422 21.18 -1.23 29.61
N GLY A 423 22.36 -1.84 29.68
CA GLY A 423 23.61 -1.21 30.06
C GLY A 423 23.84 -0.97 31.56
N LYS A 424 25.12 -0.77 31.93
CA LYS A 424 25.67 -0.56 33.28
C LYS A 424 25.39 0.81 33.88
N GLY A 425 25.72 1.90 33.17
CA GLY A 425 24.97 3.15 33.38
C GLY A 425 23.56 2.87 32.85
N PRO A 426 22.46 3.33 33.45
CA PRO A 426 21.13 3.00 32.95
C PRO A 426 20.93 3.65 31.56
N ASP A 427 21.53 3.08 30.52
CA ASP A 427 21.54 3.57 29.14
C ASP A 427 20.11 3.58 28.62
N LEU A 428 19.33 2.57 29.01
CA LEU A 428 17.88 2.59 29.02
C LEU A 428 17.35 1.74 30.18
N TRP A 429 16.75 2.37 31.19
CA TRP A 429 16.07 1.68 32.28
C TRP A 429 14.60 2.08 32.36
N VAL A 430 13.72 1.09 32.17
CA VAL A 430 12.28 1.25 32.13
C VAL A 430 11.68 0.73 33.43
N ARG A 431 10.93 1.56 34.15
CA ARG A 431 10.28 1.17 35.40
C ARG A 431 8.79 0.94 35.14
N MET A 432 8.37 -0.32 35.32
CA MET A 432 6.98 -0.76 35.27
C MET A 432 6.31 -0.48 36.63
N ASN A 433 6.13 0.81 36.93
CA ASN A 433 5.54 1.32 38.15
C ASN A 433 4.39 2.29 37.85
N ALA A 434 3.65 2.71 38.88
CA ALA A 434 2.51 3.61 38.76
C ALA A 434 2.87 4.96 38.09
N ASP A 435 4.11 5.43 38.30
CA ASP A 435 4.61 6.69 37.76
C ASP A 435 5.02 6.60 36.27
N GLN A 436 5.05 5.40 35.69
CA GLN A 436 5.47 5.14 34.29
C GLN A 436 6.77 5.88 33.97
N SER A 437 7.78 5.60 34.80
CA SER A 437 9.04 6.33 34.80
C SER A 437 10.17 5.53 34.16
N GLY A 438 11.24 6.21 33.78
CA GLY A 438 12.48 5.58 33.36
C GLY A 438 13.66 6.52 33.51
N GLU A 439 14.84 6.01 33.18
CA GLU A 439 16.09 6.76 33.19
C GLU A 439 16.96 6.30 32.02
N ALA A 440 17.57 7.26 31.31
CA ALA A 440 18.50 7.02 30.22
C ALA A 440 19.73 7.91 30.42
N ARG A 441 20.90 7.29 30.62
CA ARG A 441 22.20 7.93 30.75
C ARG A 441 23.26 7.07 30.09
N LYS A 442 24.05 7.63 29.18
CA LYS A 442 25.04 6.89 28.43
C LYS A 442 26.08 6.29 29.38
N GLY A 443 26.38 5.00 29.20
CA GLY A 443 27.43 4.28 29.90
C GLY A 443 28.02 3.16 29.07
N THR A 444 27.18 2.27 28.53
CA THR A 444 27.60 1.01 27.88
C THR A 444 27.58 1.11 26.36
N TYR A 445 26.62 1.85 25.83
CA TYR A 445 26.42 1.99 24.40
C TYR A 445 27.18 3.21 23.83
N GLU A 446 27.45 3.18 22.54
CA GLU A 446 28.27 4.17 21.82
C GLU A 446 27.75 5.61 21.94
N SER A 447 26.44 5.79 22.05
CA SER A 447 25.74 7.09 22.02
C SER A 447 24.52 7.10 22.95
N SER A 448 24.16 8.30 23.45
CA SER A 448 22.86 8.50 24.10
C SER A 448 21.72 8.44 23.08
N ILE A 449 20.59 7.87 23.49
CA ILE A 449 19.32 7.82 22.74
C ILE A 449 18.40 9.02 23.03
N LEU A 450 18.71 9.82 24.07
CA LEU A 450 18.01 11.06 24.40
C LEU A 450 18.94 12.27 24.19
N GLU A 451 18.35 13.39 23.76
CA GLU A 451 19.07 14.67 23.67
C GLU A 451 19.51 15.16 25.04
N THR A 452 18.64 15.00 26.05
CA THR A 452 18.93 15.32 27.45
C THR A 452 18.88 14.03 28.27
N GLU A 453 20.03 13.61 28.79
CA GLU A 453 20.11 12.44 29.67
C GLU A 453 19.41 12.70 31.02
N GLY A 454 18.83 11.65 31.58
CA GLY A 454 18.19 11.72 32.89
C GLY A 454 16.88 10.93 32.95
N ARG A 455 15.98 11.39 33.82
CA ARG A 455 14.69 10.74 34.05
C ARG A 455 13.67 11.14 33.00
N PHE A 456 12.86 10.19 32.57
CA PHE A 456 11.75 10.42 31.65
C PHE A 456 10.46 9.75 32.14
N ARG A 457 9.33 10.16 31.54
CA ARG A 457 8.05 9.47 31.67
C ARG A 457 7.62 8.92 30.32
N TRP A 458 6.88 7.81 30.35
CA TRP A 458 6.35 7.16 29.17
C TRP A 458 4.82 7.00 29.27
N ILE A 459 4.18 6.76 28.13
CA ILE A 459 2.71 6.57 28.01
C ILE A 459 2.33 5.23 27.41
N GLU A 460 3.22 4.60 26.63
CA GLU A 460 3.01 3.27 26.08
C GLU A 460 4.33 2.50 26.03
N CYS A 461 4.25 1.20 26.27
CA CYS A 461 5.37 0.26 26.18
C CYS A 461 4.88 -1.00 25.46
N GLU A 462 5.53 -1.33 24.34
CA GLU A 462 5.27 -2.55 23.59
C GLU A 462 6.53 -3.41 23.52
N ILE A 463 6.37 -4.73 23.68
CA ILE A 463 7.46 -5.71 23.54
C ILE A 463 7.07 -6.77 22.52
N PHE A 464 7.95 -7.01 21.55
CA PHE A 464 7.75 -7.96 20.46
C PHE A 464 8.76 -9.10 20.55
N SER A 465 8.32 -10.35 20.36
CA SER A 465 9.24 -11.45 20.06
C SER A 465 9.69 -11.39 18.61
N LEU A 466 10.95 -11.73 18.37
CA LEU A 466 11.53 -11.84 17.04
C LEU A 466 11.77 -13.30 16.70
N MET A 467 11.06 -13.79 15.69
CA MET A 467 11.35 -15.11 15.09
C MET A 467 11.83 -14.91 13.65
N LYS A 468 12.98 -15.50 13.33
CA LYS A 468 13.48 -15.53 11.96
C LYS A 468 12.60 -16.47 11.12
N LYS A 469 12.22 -16.04 9.92
CA LYS A 469 11.36 -16.75 8.97
C LYS A 469 12.06 -17.93 8.31
#